data_AF-A0A3S2VF61-F1
#
_entry.id   AF-A0A3S2VF61-F1
#
_cell.length_a   1.000
_cell.length_b   1.000
_cell.length_c   1.000
_cell.angle_alpha   90.00
_cell.angle_beta   90.00
_cell.angle_gamma   90.00
#
_symmetry.space_group_name_H-M   'P 1'
#
loop_
_entity.id
_entity.type
_entity.pdbx_description
1 polymer ?
#
loop_
_entity_poly.entity_id
_entity_poly.type
_entity_poly.pdbx_seq_one_letter_code
_entity_poly.pdbx_strand_id
1 'polypeptide(L)'
;MTTYLQNVFVKNGVPTFTFVEPVEFDSIVVNLRTPGRPMIIEGPSGIGKTTAVLKAIEKSGYSAGFTKLSARRLDDIEYIELIPELAGTGAIIVDDFHKFSSDIRRKIADHAKYLADTQAENSKIILIGINDAGRGLIEFASDLANRVDIIRFEKNPDTKLLELLKKGEEALNITLNIKDDIVKEASGGFYIAQMLAFEACLIAKILERPASPIITEVSFENVKAEVWERLKNTFYPICRKFSRGAKFKSTGLAAYLNVLHWLSTEGPWSLDIKEAVLRHPELKGSVNQIVEKKHLAKFLSADSELSTVFNYDDDAARLVVDDPQFVFFIRNISWSKLAKDIGYRGKSFNKKYDFALSFAGSQREHAKSLFDKLTAAGYKVFYDKNETYRMLAADVEGYLAPIYQSDARYVICLLSKEYPTRIWAKFESEAFSERFSKNEVIPIMIDGYQPDFTSTNWKKAHLSLSQGCEFDKNITEIVDILDHRAQLDLSNEGHD
;
A
#
# COMPACT_ATOMS: atom_id res chain seq x y z
N MET A 1 -28.88 6.40 -19.17
CA MET A 1 -27.56 7.05 -19.31
C MET A 1 -26.50 5.96 -19.29
N THR A 2 -25.55 5.99 -20.20
CA THR A 2 -24.41 5.07 -20.20
C THR A 2 -23.50 5.39 -19.01
N THR A 3 -23.18 4.40 -18.19
CA THR A 3 -22.29 4.55 -17.03
C THR A 3 -20.86 4.26 -17.47
N TYR A 4 -19.94 5.19 -17.20
CA TYR A 4 -18.53 5.12 -17.60
C TYR A 4 -17.62 4.76 -16.43
N LEU A 5 -16.51 4.06 -16.70
CA LEU A 5 -15.55 3.59 -15.70
C LEU A 5 -15.05 4.72 -14.78
N GLN A 6 -14.65 5.86 -15.36
CA GLN A 6 -14.11 7.01 -14.62
C GLN A 6 -15.10 7.66 -13.64
N ASN A 7 -16.39 7.40 -13.82
CA ASN A 7 -17.43 7.91 -12.93
C ASN A 7 -17.73 6.91 -11.78
N VAL A 8 -17.44 5.62 -11.99
CA VAL A 8 -17.72 4.57 -10.99
C VAL A 8 -16.57 4.41 -10.01
N PHE A 9 -15.36 4.17 -10.51
CA PHE A 9 -14.15 4.09 -9.69
C PHE A 9 -13.37 5.40 -9.88
N VAL A 10 -13.63 6.37 -9.00
CA VAL A 10 -13.04 7.70 -9.15
C VAL A 10 -11.60 7.72 -8.64
N LYS A 11 -10.69 8.31 -9.42
CA LYS A 11 -9.29 8.52 -9.01
C LYS A 11 -9.12 9.78 -8.17
N ASN A 12 -10.01 10.75 -8.34
CA ASN A 12 -10.02 12.04 -7.65
C ASN A 12 -11.47 12.48 -7.42
N GLY A 13 -11.74 13.13 -6.29
CA GLY A 13 -13.06 13.66 -5.96
C GLY A 13 -13.94 12.71 -5.15
N VAL A 14 -15.22 13.07 -5.02
CA VAL A 14 -16.22 12.35 -4.23
C VAL A 14 -16.83 11.24 -5.10
N PRO A 15 -16.68 9.94 -4.74
CA PRO A 15 -17.34 8.87 -5.47
C PRO A 15 -18.86 9.02 -5.36
N THR A 16 -19.56 8.92 -6.49
CA THR A 16 -21.03 8.96 -6.52
C THR A 16 -21.62 7.55 -6.42
N PHE A 17 -21.11 6.60 -7.21
CA PHE A 17 -21.60 5.22 -7.23
C PHE A 17 -21.02 4.36 -6.12
N THR A 18 -19.75 4.55 -5.78
CA THR A 18 -18.96 3.64 -4.93
C THR A 18 -18.73 4.19 -3.52
N PHE A 19 -19.45 5.25 -3.12
CA PHE A 19 -19.33 5.78 -1.76
C PHE A 19 -19.81 4.75 -0.74
N VAL A 20 -18.94 4.47 0.23
CA VAL A 20 -19.22 3.66 1.41
C VAL A 20 -18.92 4.52 2.63
N GLU A 21 -19.84 4.53 3.59
CA GLU A 21 -19.67 5.27 4.83
C GLU A 21 -18.48 4.68 5.60
N PRO A 22 -17.45 5.46 6.00
CA PRO A 22 -16.39 4.96 6.86
C PRO A 22 -16.91 4.56 8.26
N VAL A 23 -16.12 3.84 9.06
CA VAL A 23 -16.55 3.41 10.42
C VAL A 23 -16.91 4.61 11.30
N GLU A 24 -16.19 5.71 11.13
CA GLU A 24 -16.33 6.94 11.91
C GLU A 24 -17.50 7.82 11.44
N PHE A 25 -18.19 7.46 10.37
CA PHE A 25 -19.17 8.31 9.69
C PHE A 25 -20.32 8.74 10.61
N ASP A 26 -20.84 7.82 11.42
CA ASP A 26 -21.95 8.12 12.33
C ASP A 26 -21.51 9.09 13.44
N SER A 27 -20.26 9.02 13.90
CA SER A 27 -19.70 9.99 14.86
C SER A 27 -19.67 11.39 14.27
N ILE A 28 -19.36 11.52 12.97
CA ILE A 28 -19.40 12.81 12.27
C ILE A 28 -20.84 13.34 12.23
N VAL A 29 -21.81 12.49 11.87
CA VAL A 29 -23.22 12.87 11.80
C VAL A 29 -23.76 13.31 13.17
N VAL A 30 -23.42 12.57 14.24
CA VAL A 30 -23.82 12.92 15.60
C VAL A 30 -23.21 14.26 16.01
N ASN A 31 -21.90 14.45 15.83
CA ASN A 31 -21.26 15.71 16.18
C ASN A 31 -21.83 16.86 15.36
N LEU A 32 -22.08 16.70 14.06
CA LEU A 32 -22.72 17.74 13.22
C LEU A 32 -24.05 18.24 13.80
N ARG A 33 -24.80 17.37 14.49
CA ARG A 33 -26.05 17.70 15.20
C ARG A 33 -25.84 18.28 16.60
N THR A 34 -24.65 18.19 17.18
CA THR A 34 -24.31 18.75 18.50
C THR A 34 -23.99 20.25 18.38
N PRO A 35 -24.77 21.17 18.97
CA PRO A 35 -24.53 22.61 18.86
C PRO A 35 -23.18 23.06 19.41
N GLY A 36 -22.52 23.98 18.71
CA GLY A 36 -21.27 24.63 19.12
C GLY A 36 -20.03 23.76 19.24
N ARG A 37 -20.17 22.42 19.22
CA ARG A 37 -19.07 21.48 19.45
C ARG A 37 -18.14 21.42 18.23
N PRO A 38 -16.87 21.85 18.34
CA PRO A 38 -15.90 21.74 17.26
C PRO A 38 -15.59 20.28 16.94
N MET A 39 -15.19 20.03 15.70
CA MET A 39 -14.75 18.71 15.24
C MET A 39 -13.37 18.82 14.60
N ILE A 40 -12.50 17.86 14.90
CA ILE A 40 -11.24 17.65 14.21
C ILE A 40 -11.24 16.27 13.59
N ILE A 41 -10.92 16.19 12.31
CA ILE A 41 -10.76 14.94 11.59
C ILE A 41 -9.30 14.75 11.23
N GLU A 42 -8.69 13.73 11.83
CA GLU A 42 -7.30 13.36 11.62
C GLU A 42 -7.20 12.14 10.71
N GLY A 43 -6.13 12.09 9.93
CA GLY A 43 -5.73 10.90 9.18
C GLY A 43 -4.94 11.27 7.93
N PRO A 44 -4.32 10.30 7.24
CA PRO A 44 -3.55 10.56 6.02
C PRO A 44 -4.34 11.29 4.92
N SER A 45 -3.63 11.91 3.98
CA SER A 45 -4.26 12.51 2.81
C SER A 45 -4.92 11.45 1.93
N GLY A 46 -5.93 11.83 1.15
CA GLY A 46 -6.57 10.92 0.18
C GLY A 46 -7.43 9.76 0.75
N ILE A 47 -7.52 9.57 2.07
CA ILE A 47 -8.33 8.50 2.69
C ILE A 47 -9.85 8.76 2.70
N GLY A 48 -10.29 9.95 2.25
CA GLY A 48 -11.71 10.31 2.16
C GLY A 48 -12.27 11.13 3.31
N LYS A 49 -11.44 11.78 4.15
CA LYS A 49 -11.87 12.68 5.24
C LYS A 49 -12.88 13.73 4.76
N THR A 50 -12.48 14.53 3.77
CA THR A 50 -13.30 15.61 3.22
C THR A 50 -14.58 15.09 2.59
N THR A 51 -14.50 13.96 1.87
CA THR A 51 -15.65 13.26 1.28
C THR A 51 -16.66 12.85 2.36
N ALA A 52 -16.19 12.25 3.45
CA ALA A 52 -17.04 11.82 4.55
C ALA A 52 -17.73 13.00 5.25
N VAL A 53 -17.03 14.13 5.46
CA VAL A 53 -17.64 15.33 6.02
C VAL A 53 -18.76 15.86 5.14
N LEU A 54 -18.51 16.02 3.84
CA LEU A 54 -19.51 16.55 2.90
C LEU A 54 -20.75 15.65 2.85
N LYS A 55 -20.57 14.33 2.83
CA LYS A 55 -21.68 13.37 2.87
C LYS A 55 -22.39 13.33 4.22
N ALA A 56 -21.68 13.52 5.32
CA ALA A 56 -22.28 13.61 6.64
C ALA A 56 -23.10 14.89 6.81
N ILE A 57 -22.67 16.02 6.23
CA ILE A 57 -23.46 17.26 6.17
C ILE A 57 -24.79 17.01 5.46
N GLU A 58 -24.75 16.40 4.27
CA GLU A 58 -25.96 16.01 3.52
C GLU A 58 -26.89 15.11 4.36
N LYS A 59 -26.36 14.06 5.00
CA LYS A 59 -27.15 13.08 5.80
C LYS A 59 -27.65 13.65 7.12
N SER A 60 -26.88 14.52 7.76
CA SER A 60 -27.23 15.10 9.07
C SER A 60 -28.45 16.01 8.99
N GLY A 61 -28.73 16.57 7.81
CA GLY A 61 -29.76 17.60 7.60
C GLY A 61 -29.30 19.00 8.01
N TYR A 62 -27.98 19.24 8.11
CA TYR A 62 -27.43 20.53 8.53
C TYR A 62 -27.77 21.64 7.51
N SER A 63 -28.69 22.53 7.88
CA SER A 63 -29.32 23.50 6.99
C SER A 63 -28.65 24.88 6.97
N ALA A 64 -27.75 25.17 7.92
CA ALA A 64 -27.10 26.47 8.04
C ALA A 64 -26.06 26.77 6.94
N GLY A 65 -25.90 25.88 5.96
CA GLY A 65 -24.88 25.98 4.91
C GLY A 65 -23.48 25.66 5.41
N PHE A 66 -22.52 25.59 4.50
CA PHE A 66 -21.12 25.43 4.85
C PHE A 66 -20.19 26.16 3.88
N THR A 67 -19.06 26.61 4.40
CA THR A 67 -17.94 27.17 3.63
C THR A 67 -16.75 26.25 3.77
N LYS A 68 -16.13 25.87 2.66
CA LYS A 68 -14.90 25.07 2.64
C LYS A 68 -13.72 25.96 2.30
N LEU A 69 -12.72 25.96 3.18
CA LEU A 69 -11.46 26.69 3.07
C LEU A 69 -10.30 25.69 3.05
N SER A 70 -9.23 26.00 2.34
CA SER A 70 -8.02 25.17 2.27
C SER A 70 -6.76 26.00 2.43
N ALA A 71 -5.82 25.50 3.23
CA ALA A 71 -4.49 26.10 3.38
C ALA A 71 -3.69 26.19 2.06
N ARG A 72 -4.13 25.49 1.00
CA ARG A 72 -3.44 25.47 -0.30
C ARG A 72 -3.88 26.59 -1.25
N ARG A 73 -4.98 27.28 -0.95
CA ARG A 73 -5.53 28.34 -1.81
C ARG A 73 -5.21 29.68 -1.17
N LEU A 74 -4.42 30.50 -1.85
CA LEU A 74 -4.02 31.83 -1.36
C LEU A 74 -5.24 32.70 -1.03
N ASP A 75 -6.25 32.67 -1.88
CA ASP A 75 -7.50 33.41 -1.70
C ASP A 75 -8.23 33.02 -0.40
N ASP A 76 -8.15 31.76 0.01
CA ASP A 76 -8.81 31.28 1.23
C ASP A 76 -8.11 31.80 2.50
N ILE A 77 -6.82 32.18 2.42
CA ILE A 77 -6.03 32.63 3.60
C ILE A 77 -6.60 33.94 4.15
N GLU A 78 -6.99 34.88 3.29
CA GLU A 78 -7.60 36.13 3.71
C GLU A 78 -8.95 35.90 4.43
N TYR A 79 -9.77 34.97 3.92
CA TYR A 79 -11.02 34.57 4.58
C TYR A 79 -10.77 33.87 5.92
N ILE A 80 -9.70 33.09 6.02
CA ILE A 80 -9.34 32.38 7.25
C ILE A 80 -8.97 33.35 8.37
N GLU A 81 -8.30 34.47 8.05
CA GLU A 81 -8.00 35.50 9.04
C GLU A 81 -9.25 36.18 9.62
N LEU A 82 -10.34 36.18 8.85
CA LEU A 82 -11.64 36.74 9.22
C LEU A 82 -12.58 35.73 9.92
N ILE A 83 -12.18 34.46 10.10
CA ILE A 83 -13.00 33.43 10.78
C ILE A 83 -13.60 33.89 12.12
N PRO A 84 -12.86 34.60 13.00
CA PRO A 84 -13.43 35.12 14.25
C PRO A 84 -14.65 36.02 14.06
N GLU A 85 -14.76 36.69 12.91
CA GLU A 85 -15.84 37.63 12.55
C GLU A 85 -17.02 36.95 11.82
N LEU A 86 -16.85 35.69 11.39
CA LEU A 86 -17.84 34.91 10.63
C LEU A 86 -18.81 34.11 11.53
N ALA A 87 -18.97 34.49 12.80
CA ALA A 87 -19.89 33.80 13.70
C ALA A 87 -21.34 33.82 13.15
N GLY A 88 -21.95 32.64 13.04
CA GLY A 88 -23.35 32.47 12.57
C GLY A 88 -23.54 32.24 11.08
N THR A 89 -22.48 32.02 10.30
CA THR A 89 -22.56 31.80 8.84
C THR A 89 -22.54 30.31 8.43
N GLY A 90 -22.96 29.40 9.31
CA GLY A 90 -22.96 27.95 9.04
C GLY A 90 -21.67 27.24 9.45
N ALA A 91 -21.40 26.09 8.84
CA ALA A 91 -20.22 25.28 9.13
C ALA A 91 -19.00 25.76 8.34
N ILE A 92 -17.87 25.96 9.00
CA ILE A 92 -16.58 26.31 8.40
C ILE A 92 -15.71 25.05 8.40
N ILE A 93 -15.42 24.53 7.20
CA ILE A 93 -14.54 23.37 7.01
C ILE A 93 -13.17 23.89 6.59
N VAL A 94 -12.14 23.57 7.37
CA VAL A 94 -10.75 23.97 7.09
C VAL A 94 -9.92 22.73 6.76
N ASP A 95 -9.53 22.59 5.49
CA ASP A 95 -8.73 21.47 4.98
C ASP A 95 -7.22 21.77 5.06
N ASP A 96 -6.40 20.72 5.17
CA ASP A 96 -4.95 20.80 5.39
C ASP A 96 -4.53 21.68 6.60
N PHE A 97 -5.27 21.61 7.72
CA PHE A 97 -5.07 22.46 8.89
C PHE A 97 -3.61 22.50 9.44
N HIS A 98 -2.88 21.39 9.30
CA HIS A 98 -1.48 21.26 9.72
C HIS A 98 -0.50 22.19 8.98
N LYS A 99 -0.89 22.77 7.83
CA LYS A 99 -0.03 23.66 7.03
C LYS A 99 -0.07 25.12 7.48
N PHE A 100 -1.02 25.50 8.34
CA PHE A 100 -1.13 26.89 8.79
C PHE A 100 0.01 27.30 9.73
N SER A 101 0.34 28.60 9.72
CA SER A 101 1.23 29.20 10.71
C SER A 101 0.66 29.04 12.13
N SER A 102 1.53 29.11 13.14
CA SER A 102 1.12 29.04 14.55
C SER A 102 0.10 30.15 14.91
N ASP A 103 0.24 31.33 14.32
CA ASP A 103 -0.67 32.45 14.58
C ASP A 103 -2.08 32.21 14.05
N ILE A 104 -2.21 31.66 12.83
CA ILE A 104 -3.53 31.30 12.27
C ILE A 104 -4.15 30.16 13.08
N ARG A 105 -3.37 29.13 13.42
CA ARG A 105 -3.84 28.01 14.26
C ARG A 105 -4.38 28.48 15.62
N ARG A 106 -3.70 29.45 16.25
CA ARG A 106 -4.15 30.07 17.50
C ARG A 106 -5.50 30.79 17.33
N LYS A 107 -5.65 31.64 16.31
CA LYS A 107 -6.92 32.33 16.02
C LYS A 107 -8.08 31.35 15.81
N ILE A 108 -7.84 30.26 15.08
CA ILE A 108 -8.81 29.19 14.85
C ILE A 108 -9.19 28.49 16.17
N ALA A 109 -8.22 28.21 17.04
CA ALA A 109 -8.46 27.61 18.36
C ALA A 109 -9.32 28.51 19.26
N ASP A 110 -9.03 29.81 19.30
CA ASP A 110 -9.79 30.80 20.06
C ASP A 110 -11.25 30.86 19.58
N HIS A 111 -11.48 30.84 18.26
CA HIS A 111 -12.83 30.81 17.70
C HIS A 111 -13.56 29.49 18.00
N ALA A 112 -12.88 28.35 17.88
CA ALA A 112 -13.44 27.05 18.22
C ALA A 112 -13.92 26.99 19.69
N LYS A 113 -13.12 27.58 20.60
CA LYS A 113 -13.49 27.72 22.00
C LYS A 113 -14.72 28.60 22.20
N TYR A 114 -14.79 29.74 21.54
CA TYR A 114 -15.96 30.63 21.61
C TYR A 114 -17.25 29.91 21.18
N LEU A 115 -17.22 29.15 20.07
CA LEU A 115 -18.37 28.37 19.61
C LEU A 115 -18.78 27.27 20.61
N ALA A 116 -17.79 26.61 21.22
CA ALA A 116 -18.03 25.56 22.22
C ALA A 116 -18.66 26.11 23.50
N ASP A 117 -18.19 27.27 23.96
CA ASP A 117 -18.66 27.92 25.19
C ASP A 117 -20.07 28.49 25.02
N THR A 118 -20.39 28.98 23.83
CA THR A 118 -21.70 29.56 23.50
C THR A 118 -22.72 28.55 23.00
N GLN A 119 -22.31 27.30 22.74
CA GLN A 119 -23.16 26.25 22.16
C GLN A 119 -23.87 26.70 20.86
N ALA A 120 -23.15 27.41 19.99
CA ALA A 120 -23.72 28.02 18.80
C ALA A 120 -24.47 27.00 17.90
N GLU A 121 -25.76 27.22 17.67
CA GLU A 121 -26.62 26.27 16.92
C GLU A 121 -26.32 26.26 15.41
N ASN A 122 -26.10 27.45 14.84
CA ASN A 122 -25.96 27.66 13.39
C ASN A 122 -24.52 27.98 12.96
N SER A 123 -23.54 27.66 13.80
CA SER A 123 -22.14 27.86 13.47
C SER A 123 -21.31 26.71 14.01
N LYS A 124 -20.44 26.16 13.16
CA LYS A 124 -19.60 25.02 13.52
C LYS A 124 -18.25 25.15 12.85
N ILE A 125 -17.20 24.69 13.53
CA ILE A 125 -15.88 24.60 12.93
C ILE A 125 -15.45 23.13 12.82
N ILE A 126 -15.01 22.75 11.63
CA ILE A 126 -14.57 21.40 11.28
C ILE A 126 -13.17 21.51 10.71
N LEU A 127 -12.18 21.00 11.43
CA LEU A 127 -10.78 21.04 11.02
C LEU A 127 -10.40 19.69 10.45
N ILE A 128 -9.85 19.66 9.24
CA ILE A 128 -9.39 18.44 8.58
C ILE A 128 -7.87 18.52 8.45
N GLY A 129 -7.18 17.50 8.95
CA GLY A 129 -5.72 17.48 8.98
C GLY A 129 -5.14 16.08 8.92
N ILE A 130 -3.82 16.03 8.99
CA ILE A 130 -3.06 14.81 9.22
C ILE A 130 -2.94 14.55 10.72
N ASN A 131 -2.28 13.45 11.10
CA ASN A 131 -2.05 13.11 12.50
C ASN A 131 -1.39 14.27 13.26
N ASP A 132 -1.78 14.47 14.52
CA ASP A 132 -1.32 15.54 15.42
C ASP A 132 -1.91 16.94 15.16
N ALA A 133 -2.81 17.10 14.18
CA ALA A 133 -3.57 18.34 13.99
C ALA A 133 -4.41 18.72 15.23
N GLY A 134 -4.99 17.74 15.91
CA GLY A 134 -5.75 17.95 17.14
C GLY A 134 -4.88 18.32 18.32
N ARG A 135 -3.68 17.71 18.43
CA ARG A 135 -2.69 18.08 19.44
C ARG A 135 -2.25 19.53 19.27
N GLY A 136 -1.92 19.93 18.04
CA GLY A 136 -1.55 21.31 17.74
C GLY A 136 -2.63 22.32 18.11
N LEU A 137 -3.92 21.96 18.01
CA LEU A 137 -5.02 22.83 18.46
C LEU A 137 -5.13 22.87 20.00
N ILE A 138 -5.05 21.70 20.66
CA ILE A 138 -5.14 21.56 22.12
C ILE A 138 -3.97 22.26 22.82
N GLU A 139 -2.78 22.27 22.23
CA GLU A 139 -1.61 22.97 22.77
C GLU A 139 -1.84 24.49 22.90
N PHE A 140 -2.67 25.09 22.03
CA PHE A 140 -3.04 26.50 22.13
C PHE A 140 -4.22 26.75 23.08
N ALA A 141 -5.06 25.75 23.35
CA ALA A 141 -6.23 25.86 24.20
C ALA A 141 -6.47 24.55 24.98
N SER A 142 -5.79 24.40 26.12
CA SER A 142 -5.87 23.16 26.93
C SER A 142 -7.29 22.88 27.47
N ASP A 143 -8.10 23.92 27.61
CA ASP A 143 -9.51 23.84 28.01
C ASP A 143 -10.45 23.37 26.88
N LEU A 144 -10.00 23.42 25.63
CA LEU A 144 -10.71 22.88 24.48
C LEU A 144 -10.70 21.34 24.45
N ALA A 145 -9.75 20.70 25.14
CA ALA A 145 -9.54 19.25 25.11
C ALA A 145 -10.81 18.42 25.42
N ASN A 146 -11.66 18.89 26.32
CA ASN A 146 -12.92 18.21 26.68
C ASN A 146 -14.14 18.69 25.87
N ARG A 147 -13.94 19.71 25.03
CA ARG A 147 -15.00 20.41 24.30
C ARG A 147 -14.92 20.22 22.78
N VAL A 148 -13.89 19.53 22.29
CA VAL A 148 -13.71 19.16 20.89
C VAL A 148 -13.83 17.65 20.72
N ASP A 149 -14.41 17.21 19.60
CA ASP A 149 -14.32 15.80 19.20
C ASP A 149 -13.18 15.62 18.19
N ILE A 150 -12.28 14.68 18.49
CA ILE A 150 -11.22 14.26 17.58
C ILE A 150 -11.61 12.91 16.99
N ILE A 151 -11.90 12.89 15.70
CA ILE A 151 -12.30 11.71 14.94
C ILE A 151 -11.11 11.28 14.07
N ARG A 152 -10.57 10.09 14.32
CA ARG A 152 -9.39 9.58 13.61
C ARG A 152 -9.82 8.60 12.53
N PHE A 153 -9.48 8.91 11.29
CA PHE A 153 -9.69 8.03 10.15
C PHE A 153 -8.51 7.08 10.02
N GLU A 154 -8.79 5.79 10.22
CA GLU A 154 -7.79 4.74 10.11
C GLU A 154 -8.16 3.74 9.00
N LYS A 155 -8.02 2.44 9.29
CA LYS A 155 -8.37 1.37 8.36
C LYS A 155 -9.84 1.04 8.47
N ASN A 156 -10.47 0.83 7.31
CA ASN A 156 -11.81 0.27 7.25
C ASN A 156 -11.75 -1.26 7.23
N PRO A 157 -12.78 -1.94 7.76
CA PRO A 157 -12.85 -3.40 7.69
C PRO A 157 -13.06 -3.87 6.25
N ASP A 158 -12.59 -5.09 5.96
CA ASP A 158 -12.69 -5.73 4.65
C ASP A 158 -14.13 -5.77 4.11
N THR A 159 -15.12 -5.88 5.00
CA THR A 159 -16.55 -5.85 4.66
C THR A 159 -16.97 -4.55 3.96
N LYS A 160 -16.44 -3.40 4.38
CA LYS A 160 -16.71 -2.10 3.75
C LYS A 160 -16.01 -1.96 2.41
N LEU A 161 -14.81 -2.52 2.26
CA LEU A 161 -14.11 -2.54 0.98
C LEU A 161 -14.84 -3.45 -0.03
N LEU A 162 -15.34 -4.60 0.42
CA LEU A 162 -16.19 -5.47 -0.39
C LEU A 162 -17.48 -4.77 -0.81
N GLU A 163 -18.11 -3.99 0.07
CA GLU A 163 -19.27 -3.16 -0.27
C GLU A 163 -18.95 -2.15 -1.37
N LEU A 164 -17.80 -1.47 -1.28
CA LEU A 164 -17.35 -0.51 -2.28
C LEU A 164 -17.20 -1.18 -3.66
N LEU A 165 -16.55 -2.34 -3.70
CA LEU A 165 -16.35 -3.08 -4.94
C LEU A 165 -17.66 -3.61 -5.52
N LYS A 166 -18.58 -4.10 -4.68
CA LYS A 166 -19.92 -4.54 -5.09
C LYS A 166 -20.74 -3.41 -5.70
N LYS A 167 -20.74 -2.23 -5.08
CA LYS A 167 -21.39 -1.04 -5.66
C LYS A 167 -20.82 -0.69 -7.04
N GLY A 168 -19.50 -0.84 -7.21
CA GLY A 168 -18.85 -0.62 -8.49
C GLY A 168 -19.22 -1.66 -9.56
N GLU A 169 -19.24 -2.93 -9.19
CA GLU A 169 -19.71 -4.05 -10.00
C GLU A 169 -21.16 -3.85 -10.48
N GLU A 170 -22.05 -3.49 -9.57
CA GLU A 170 -23.46 -3.19 -9.87
C GLU A 170 -23.60 -2.01 -10.83
N ALA A 171 -22.84 -0.92 -10.61
CA ALA A 171 -22.87 0.27 -11.45
C ALA A 171 -22.33 0.00 -12.86
N LEU A 172 -21.30 -0.83 -12.99
CA LEU A 172 -20.70 -1.20 -14.28
C LEU A 172 -21.27 -2.47 -14.90
N ASN A 173 -22.17 -3.22 -14.26
CA ASN A 173 -22.67 -4.52 -14.75
C ASN A 173 -21.56 -5.56 -14.97
N ILE A 174 -20.63 -5.66 -14.03
CA ILE A 174 -19.49 -6.59 -14.12
C ILE A 174 -19.31 -7.39 -12.83
N THR A 175 -18.54 -8.46 -12.89
CA THR A 175 -18.01 -9.17 -11.72
C THR A 175 -16.50 -9.16 -11.76
N LEU A 176 -15.85 -8.61 -10.74
CA LEU A 176 -14.40 -8.60 -10.58
C LEU A 176 -13.91 -9.96 -10.07
N ASN A 177 -13.16 -10.69 -10.88
CA ASN A 177 -12.61 -12.00 -10.50
C ASN A 177 -11.50 -11.95 -9.43
N ILE A 178 -10.89 -10.78 -9.23
CA ILE A 178 -9.78 -10.54 -8.28
C ILE A 178 -10.21 -9.72 -7.05
N LYS A 179 -11.50 -9.68 -6.75
CA LYS A 179 -12.08 -8.81 -5.71
C LYS A 179 -11.45 -9.02 -4.34
N ASP A 180 -11.31 -10.27 -3.90
CA ASP A 180 -10.74 -10.58 -2.58
C ASP A 180 -9.26 -10.20 -2.50
N ASP A 181 -8.52 -10.37 -3.61
CA ASP A 181 -7.12 -9.96 -3.70
C ASP A 181 -6.97 -8.41 -3.60
N ILE A 182 -7.88 -7.65 -4.24
CA ILE A 182 -7.95 -6.18 -4.11
C ILE A 182 -8.20 -5.76 -2.66
N VAL A 183 -9.17 -6.39 -1.99
CA VAL A 183 -9.52 -6.06 -0.59
C VAL A 183 -8.33 -6.30 0.34
N LYS A 184 -7.71 -7.48 0.22
CA LYS A 184 -6.55 -7.86 1.01
C LYS A 184 -5.39 -6.87 0.84
N GLU A 185 -5.09 -6.50 -0.40
CA GLU A 185 -3.99 -5.57 -0.71
C GLU A 185 -4.29 -4.13 -0.26
N ALA A 186 -5.53 -3.68 -0.43
CA ALA A 186 -5.94 -2.33 -0.02
C ALA A 186 -5.86 -2.12 1.50
N SER A 187 -5.89 -3.21 2.30
CA SER A 187 -5.67 -3.19 3.76
C SER A 187 -6.47 -2.09 4.48
N GLY A 188 -7.76 -1.98 4.13
CA GLY A 188 -8.70 -1.00 4.69
C GLY A 188 -8.70 0.38 4.03
N GLY A 189 -7.92 0.61 2.98
CA GLY A 189 -7.88 1.86 2.23
C GLY A 189 -8.84 1.87 1.03
N PHE A 190 -9.94 2.62 1.11
CA PHE A 190 -10.90 2.78 0.01
C PHE A 190 -10.24 3.31 -1.27
N TYR A 191 -9.31 4.24 -1.14
CA TYR A 191 -8.60 4.82 -2.29
C TYR A 191 -7.82 3.77 -3.08
N ILE A 192 -7.07 2.92 -2.39
CA ILE A 192 -6.28 1.84 -3.00
C ILE A 192 -7.21 0.81 -3.65
N ALA A 193 -8.31 0.45 -2.99
CA ALA A 193 -9.31 -0.45 -3.56
C ALA A 193 -9.90 0.08 -4.87
N GLN A 194 -10.28 1.37 -4.91
CA GLN A 194 -10.76 2.03 -6.14
C GLN A 194 -9.69 2.08 -7.23
N MET A 195 -8.45 2.43 -6.89
CA MET A 195 -7.36 2.50 -7.85
C MET A 195 -7.09 1.14 -8.50
N LEU A 196 -7.07 0.05 -7.71
CA LEU A 196 -6.87 -1.31 -8.20
C LEU A 196 -8.07 -1.80 -9.03
N ALA A 197 -9.30 -1.53 -8.59
CA ALA A 197 -10.51 -1.90 -9.32
C ALA A 197 -10.62 -1.17 -10.67
N PHE A 198 -10.25 0.11 -10.69
CA PHE A 198 -10.17 0.89 -11.93
C PHE A 198 -9.18 0.26 -12.91
N GLU A 199 -7.98 -0.09 -12.43
CA GLU A 199 -6.96 -0.71 -13.28
C GLU A 199 -7.38 -2.10 -13.79
N ALA A 200 -8.02 -2.89 -12.94
CA ALA A 200 -8.61 -4.18 -13.33
C ALA A 200 -9.60 -4.04 -14.49
N CYS A 201 -10.48 -3.03 -14.43
CA CYS A 201 -11.42 -2.74 -15.51
C CYS A 201 -10.72 -2.28 -16.79
N LEU A 202 -9.69 -1.43 -16.68
CA LEU A 202 -8.91 -0.98 -17.83
C LEU A 202 -8.22 -2.14 -18.56
N ILE A 203 -7.54 -3.01 -17.82
CA ILE A 203 -6.86 -4.19 -18.39
C ILE A 203 -7.89 -5.13 -19.04
N ALA A 204 -9.07 -5.27 -18.43
CA ALA A 204 -10.20 -6.02 -19.00
C ALA A 204 -10.87 -5.31 -20.20
N LYS A 205 -10.42 -4.11 -20.58
CA LYS A 205 -11.00 -3.25 -21.63
C LYS A 205 -12.46 -2.85 -21.39
N ILE A 206 -12.85 -2.74 -20.12
CA ILE A 206 -14.18 -2.32 -19.69
C ILE A 206 -14.16 -0.81 -19.42
N LEU A 207 -14.50 -0.02 -20.44
CA LEU A 207 -14.51 1.45 -20.37
C LEU A 207 -15.88 2.02 -19.98
N GLU A 208 -16.93 1.25 -20.21
CA GLU A 208 -18.32 1.60 -19.93
C GLU A 208 -19.13 0.34 -19.57
N ARG A 209 -20.33 0.56 -19.02
CA ARG A 209 -21.26 -0.51 -18.65
C ARG A 209 -21.64 -1.36 -19.88
N PRO A 210 -21.27 -2.66 -19.95
CA PRO A 210 -21.65 -3.54 -21.04
C PRO A 210 -23.14 -3.89 -20.98
N ALA A 211 -23.70 -4.23 -22.14
CA ALA A 211 -25.12 -4.57 -22.29
C ALA A 211 -25.50 -5.85 -21.51
N SER A 212 -24.61 -6.83 -21.47
CA SER A 212 -24.75 -8.07 -20.69
C SER A 212 -23.72 -8.10 -19.55
N PRO A 213 -24.03 -8.76 -18.41
CA PRO A 213 -23.05 -8.95 -17.34
C PRO A 213 -21.80 -9.66 -17.84
N ILE A 214 -20.62 -9.15 -17.47
CA ILE A 214 -19.31 -9.74 -17.83
C ILE A 214 -18.50 -10.00 -16.57
N ILE A 215 -17.82 -11.15 -16.50
CA ILE A 215 -16.82 -11.42 -15.48
C ILE A 215 -15.47 -10.97 -16.03
N THR A 216 -14.72 -10.16 -15.29
CA THR A 216 -13.35 -9.83 -15.68
C THR A 216 -12.48 -11.07 -15.62
N GLU A 217 -11.52 -11.21 -16.51
CA GLU A 217 -10.59 -12.35 -16.48
C GLU A 217 -9.15 -11.90 -16.20
N VAL A 218 -8.91 -10.90 -15.35
CA VAL A 218 -7.56 -10.30 -15.19
C VAL A 218 -6.71 -10.97 -14.10
N SER A 219 -5.38 -10.88 -14.20
CA SER A 219 -4.47 -11.24 -13.10
C SER A 219 -4.30 -10.09 -12.12
N PHE A 220 -4.40 -10.39 -10.82
CA PHE A 220 -4.13 -9.43 -9.76
C PHE A 220 -2.66 -8.97 -9.80
N GLU A 221 -1.74 -9.86 -10.11
CA GLU A 221 -0.32 -9.55 -10.21
C GLU A 221 -0.03 -8.59 -11.37
N ASN A 222 -0.74 -8.77 -12.49
CA ASN A 222 -0.70 -7.83 -13.62
C ASN A 222 -1.24 -6.45 -13.22
N VAL A 223 -2.43 -6.40 -12.59
CA VAL A 223 -3.02 -5.15 -12.08
C VAL A 223 -2.05 -4.41 -11.16
N LYS A 224 -1.46 -5.12 -10.20
CA LYS A 224 -0.50 -4.56 -9.26
C LYS A 224 0.77 -4.06 -9.97
N ALA A 225 1.28 -4.80 -10.95
CA ALA A 225 2.44 -4.39 -11.76
C ALA A 225 2.17 -3.08 -12.52
N GLU A 226 1.03 -2.97 -13.20
CA GLU A 226 0.63 -1.78 -13.96
C GLU A 226 0.46 -0.55 -13.06
N VAL A 227 -0.20 -0.73 -11.91
CA VAL A 227 -0.28 0.34 -10.90
C VAL A 227 1.11 0.72 -10.40
N TRP A 228 1.97 -0.25 -10.10
CA TRP A 228 3.31 0.01 -9.58
C TRP A 228 4.19 0.76 -10.60
N GLU A 229 4.21 0.33 -11.86
CA GLU A 229 4.98 0.99 -12.93
C GLU A 229 4.51 2.43 -13.17
N ARG A 230 3.19 2.69 -13.11
CA ARG A 230 2.68 4.06 -13.15
C ARG A 230 3.20 4.91 -11.99
N LEU A 231 3.21 4.38 -10.77
CA LEU A 231 3.64 5.10 -9.56
C LEU A 231 5.17 5.27 -9.48
N LYS A 232 5.92 4.34 -10.10
CA LYS A 232 7.40 4.31 -10.10
C LYS A 232 8.02 5.59 -10.60
N ASN A 233 7.49 6.19 -11.66
CA ASN A 233 8.04 7.43 -12.23
C ASN A 233 8.07 8.57 -11.22
N THR A 234 7.07 8.63 -10.33
CA THR A 234 6.97 9.64 -9.29
C THR A 234 7.75 9.24 -8.03
N PHE A 235 7.56 8.01 -7.54
CA PHE A 235 8.01 7.64 -6.19
C PHE A 235 9.34 6.92 -6.12
N TYR A 236 9.79 6.27 -7.20
CA TYR A 236 11.08 5.57 -7.19
C TYR A 236 12.27 6.53 -7.03
N PRO A 237 12.32 7.72 -7.68
CA PRO A 237 13.36 8.71 -7.42
C PRO A 237 13.40 9.15 -5.96
N ILE A 238 12.24 9.37 -5.34
CA ILE A 238 12.07 9.74 -3.92
C ILE A 238 12.62 8.64 -3.01
N CYS A 239 12.26 7.38 -3.27
CA CYS A 239 12.77 6.23 -2.52
C CYS A 239 14.29 6.11 -2.59
N ARG A 240 14.89 6.30 -3.78
CA ARG A 240 16.35 6.30 -3.95
C ARG A 240 17.01 7.43 -3.18
N LYS A 241 16.45 8.64 -3.27
CA LYS A 241 16.97 9.84 -2.62
C LYS A 241 16.94 9.68 -1.10
N PHE A 242 15.78 9.30 -0.54
CA PHE A 242 15.63 9.03 0.88
C PHE A 242 16.62 7.96 1.34
N SER A 243 16.66 6.82 0.67
CA SER A 243 17.49 5.67 1.06
C SER A 243 19.01 5.90 0.97
N ARG A 244 19.45 6.86 0.15
CA ARG A 244 20.86 7.31 0.10
C ARG A 244 21.23 8.18 1.30
N GLY A 245 20.25 8.91 1.84
CA GLY A 245 20.43 9.90 2.91
C GLY A 245 21.32 11.08 2.49
N ALA A 246 21.63 11.94 3.47
CA ALA A 246 22.43 13.15 3.23
C ALA A 246 23.90 12.86 2.82
N LYS A 247 24.47 11.73 3.26
CA LYS A 247 25.84 11.31 2.95
C LYS A 247 25.87 9.81 2.63
N PHE A 248 26.00 9.49 1.35
CA PHE A 248 26.01 8.10 0.90
C PHE A 248 27.32 7.38 1.25
N LYS A 249 27.23 6.18 1.82
CA LYS A 249 28.33 5.25 2.03
C LYS A 249 27.86 3.83 1.69
N SER A 250 28.50 3.19 0.72
CA SER A 250 28.10 1.86 0.22
C SER A 250 28.32 0.71 1.22
N THR A 251 29.18 0.90 2.22
CA THR A 251 29.56 -0.10 3.23
C THR A 251 28.94 0.13 4.61
N GLY A 252 28.11 1.17 4.78
CA GLY A 252 27.44 1.44 6.04
C GLY A 252 26.20 0.57 6.26
N LEU A 253 25.68 0.54 7.50
CA LEU A 253 24.43 -0.16 7.85
C LEU A 253 23.18 0.39 7.16
N ALA A 254 23.32 1.47 6.37
CA ALA A 254 22.27 2.04 5.53
C ALA A 254 21.01 2.42 6.33
N ALA A 255 21.20 3.25 7.35
CA ALA A 255 20.16 3.67 8.29
C ALA A 255 18.88 4.18 7.59
N TYR A 256 19.01 5.12 6.64
CA TYR A 256 17.85 5.67 5.93
C TYR A 256 17.08 4.60 5.13
N LEU A 257 17.79 3.68 4.46
CA LEU A 257 17.16 2.57 3.75
C LEU A 257 16.37 1.65 4.71
N ASN A 258 16.89 1.39 5.91
CA ASN A 258 16.16 0.61 6.92
C ASN A 258 14.95 1.36 7.47
N VAL A 259 15.06 2.65 7.75
CA VAL A 259 13.91 3.46 8.19
C VAL A 259 12.80 3.41 7.14
N LEU A 260 13.14 3.52 5.85
CA LEU A 260 12.13 3.42 4.78
C LEU A 260 11.55 2.00 4.68
N HIS A 261 12.37 0.97 4.87
CA HIS A 261 11.92 -0.42 4.89
C HIS A 261 10.96 -0.70 6.04
N TRP A 262 11.31 -0.28 7.27
CA TRP A 262 10.45 -0.42 8.44
C TRP A 262 9.12 0.32 8.28
N LEU A 263 9.14 1.51 7.67
CA LEU A 263 7.91 2.24 7.36
C LEU A 263 6.98 1.43 6.44
N SER A 264 7.53 0.61 5.54
CA SER A 264 6.72 -0.25 4.67
C SER A 264 6.10 -1.46 5.40
N THR A 265 6.74 -1.94 6.48
CA THR A 265 6.37 -3.19 7.18
C THR A 265 5.64 -2.99 8.50
N GLU A 266 5.92 -1.90 9.23
CA GLU A 266 5.57 -1.77 10.66
C GLU A 266 4.38 -0.85 10.95
N GLY A 267 3.81 -0.17 9.94
CA GLY A 267 2.68 0.72 10.15
C GLY A 267 1.88 1.02 8.88
N PRO A 268 0.62 1.49 9.01
CA PRO A 268 -0.19 1.86 7.87
C PRO A 268 0.33 3.12 7.18
N TRP A 269 0.74 4.14 7.94
CA TRP A 269 1.11 5.46 7.40
C TRP A 269 2.20 6.17 8.21
N SER A 270 2.66 5.58 9.31
CA SER A 270 3.64 6.19 10.19
C SER A 270 4.56 5.15 10.81
N LEU A 271 5.76 5.58 11.16
CA LEU A 271 6.77 4.81 11.87
C LEU A 271 7.21 5.59 13.10
N ASP A 272 7.04 4.99 14.28
CA ASP A 272 7.78 5.40 15.47
C ASP A 272 9.19 4.81 15.37
N ILE A 273 10.19 5.68 15.18
CA ILE A 273 11.56 5.22 14.96
C ILE A 273 12.16 4.65 16.26
N LYS A 274 11.75 5.13 17.42
CA LYS A 274 12.26 4.64 18.72
C LYS A 274 11.75 3.23 18.98
N GLU A 275 10.47 2.96 18.74
CA GLU A 275 9.92 1.60 18.84
C GLU A 275 10.51 0.66 17.79
N ALA A 276 10.67 1.12 16.54
CA ALA A 276 11.28 0.31 15.49
C ALA A 276 12.71 -0.12 15.87
N VAL A 277 13.51 0.78 16.41
CA VAL A 277 14.87 0.46 16.89
C VAL A 277 14.89 -0.59 18.01
N LEU A 278 13.86 -0.67 18.86
CA LEU A 278 13.78 -1.71 19.89
C LEU A 278 13.52 -3.10 19.28
N ARG A 279 12.85 -3.17 18.13
CA ARG A 279 12.63 -4.43 17.38
C ARG A 279 13.83 -4.83 16.53
N HIS A 280 14.71 -3.89 16.20
CA HIS A 280 15.91 -4.07 15.36
C HIS A 280 17.18 -3.58 16.06
N PRO A 281 17.58 -4.22 17.19
CA PRO A 281 18.68 -3.77 18.04
C PRO A 281 20.04 -3.70 17.31
N GLU A 282 20.24 -4.51 16.27
CA GLU A 282 21.44 -4.54 15.43
C GLU A 282 21.64 -3.26 14.62
N LEU A 283 20.57 -2.49 14.38
CA LEU A 283 20.60 -1.22 13.63
C LEU A 283 20.57 0.02 14.53
N LYS A 284 20.38 -0.15 15.84
CA LYS A 284 20.21 0.90 16.86
C LYS A 284 21.25 2.01 16.74
N GLY A 285 22.54 1.68 16.75
CA GLY A 285 23.60 2.68 16.74
C GLY A 285 23.57 3.59 15.50
N SER A 286 23.25 3.02 14.34
CA SER A 286 23.21 3.76 13.08
C SER A 286 21.97 4.64 12.93
N VAL A 287 20.81 4.15 13.38
CA VAL A 287 19.54 4.88 13.28
C VAL A 287 19.44 5.96 14.36
N ASN A 288 19.82 5.65 15.61
CA ASN A 288 19.86 6.66 16.67
C ASN A 288 20.79 7.82 16.30
N GLN A 289 21.90 7.57 15.62
CA GLN A 289 22.79 8.63 15.17
C GLN A 289 22.11 9.64 14.23
N ILE A 290 21.23 9.19 13.33
CA ILE A 290 20.54 10.11 12.41
C ILE A 290 19.35 10.84 13.05
N VAL A 291 18.74 10.23 14.08
CA VAL A 291 17.65 10.80 14.87
C VAL A 291 18.17 11.79 15.91
N GLU A 292 19.02 11.36 16.84
CA GLU A 292 19.52 12.17 17.97
C GLU A 292 20.34 13.37 17.51
N LYS A 293 21.08 13.26 16.39
CA LYS A 293 21.84 14.38 15.81
C LYS A 293 21.01 15.27 14.88
N LYS A 294 19.69 15.05 14.79
CA LYS A 294 18.74 15.76 13.92
C LYS A 294 19.14 15.73 12.44
N HIS A 295 19.86 14.70 12.00
CA HIS A 295 20.26 14.57 10.59
C HIS A 295 19.06 14.23 9.71
N LEU A 296 18.14 13.40 10.20
CA LEU A 296 16.91 13.05 9.47
C LEU A 296 16.02 14.28 9.27
N ALA A 297 15.74 15.02 10.35
CA ALA A 297 14.96 16.26 10.29
C ALA A 297 15.53 17.28 9.30
N LYS A 298 16.84 17.58 9.40
CA LYS A 298 17.53 18.51 8.49
C LYS A 298 17.53 18.02 7.04
N PHE A 299 17.66 16.71 6.82
CA PHE A 299 17.67 16.13 5.49
C PHE A 299 16.30 16.25 4.82
N LEU A 300 15.21 15.99 5.55
CA LEU A 300 13.86 16.12 5.03
C LEU A 300 13.44 17.56 4.79
N SER A 301 13.81 18.48 5.68
CA SER A 301 13.46 19.90 5.52
C SER A 301 14.29 20.63 4.46
N ALA A 302 15.51 20.16 4.17
CA ALA A 302 16.36 20.74 3.13
C ALA A 302 15.92 20.35 1.71
N ASP A 303 15.06 19.34 1.56
CA ASP A 303 14.70 18.77 0.28
C ASP A 303 13.20 18.88 0.01
N SER A 304 12.83 19.79 -0.91
CA SER A 304 11.42 20.06 -1.21
C SER A 304 10.68 18.83 -1.72
N GLU A 305 11.33 17.91 -2.45
CA GLU A 305 10.69 16.69 -2.96
C GLU A 305 10.47 15.65 -1.87
N LEU A 306 11.32 15.59 -0.85
CA LEU A 306 11.11 14.68 0.29
C LEU A 306 10.03 15.24 1.21
N SER A 307 10.04 16.55 1.46
CA SER A 307 9.06 17.21 2.34
C SER A 307 7.61 17.13 1.84
N THR A 308 7.39 16.86 0.55
CA THR A 308 6.03 16.69 -0.01
C THR A 308 5.44 15.31 0.29
N VAL A 309 6.28 14.32 0.60
CA VAL A 309 5.88 12.93 0.86
C VAL A 309 6.03 12.56 2.33
N PHE A 310 7.10 13.03 2.97
CA PHE A 310 7.46 12.70 4.34
C PHE A 310 7.25 13.90 5.26
N ASN A 311 6.57 13.66 6.37
CA ASN A 311 6.52 14.54 7.51
C ASN A 311 7.24 13.88 8.69
N TYR A 312 8.09 14.61 9.39
CA TYR A 312 8.86 14.08 10.51
C TYR A 312 8.73 14.98 11.73
N ASP A 313 8.19 14.41 12.81
CA ASP A 313 8.17 15.02 14.12
C ASP A 313 9.48 14.65 14.85
N ASP A 314 10.33 15.66 15.08
CA ASP A 314 11.63 15.50 15.73
C ASP A 314 11.52 15.19 17.23
N ASP A 315 10.48 15.69 17.90
CA ASP A 315 10.28 15.49 19.35
C ASP A 315 9.73 14.08 19.61
N ALA A 316 8.72 13.67 18.83
CA ALA A 316 8.17 12.33 18.89
C ALA A 316 9.08 11.27 18.24
N ALA A 317 10.03 11.68 17.40
CA ALA A 317 10.82 10.81 16.51
C ALA A 317 9.92 9.95 15.60
N ARG A 318 8.88 10.57 15.05
CA ARG A 318 7.84 9.90 14.26
C ARG A 318 7.91 10.35 12.81
N LEU A 319 8.06 9.38 11.90
CA LEU A 319 8.01 9.60 10.46
C LEU A 319 6.61 9.25 9.95
N VAL A 320 5.97 10.16 9.22
CA VAL A 320 4.62 10.02 8.68
C VAL A 320 4.65 10.21 7.17
N VAL A 321 3.83 9.45 6.46
CA VAL A 321 3.57 9.61 5.02
C VAL A 321 2.10 9.91 4.83
N ASP A 322 1.83 10.95 4.04
CA ASP A 322 0.47 11.42 3.82
C ASP A 322 -0.20 10.81 2.59
N ASP A 323 0.57 10.27 1.63
CA ASP A 323 0.06 9.72 0.38
C ASP A 323 -0.12 8.19 0.43
N PRO A 324 -1.37 7.69 0.34
CA PRO A 324 -1.62 6.26 0.32
C PRO A 324 -0.99 5.52 -0.85
N GLN A 325 -0.84 6.17 -2.00
CA GLN A 325 -0.18 5.60 -3.16
C GLN A 325 1.31 5.37 -2.90
N PHE A 326 1.97 6.28 -2.16
CA PHE A 326 3.36 6.09 -1.78
C PHE A 326 3.53 4.88 -0.87
N VAL A 327 2.65 4.73 0.13
CA VAL A 327 2.66 3.55 1.00
C VAL A 327 2.44 2.25 0.21
N PHE A 328 1.45 2.24 -0.68
CA PHE A 328 1.23 1.11 -1.58
C PHE A 328 2.48 0.80 -2.42
N PHE A 329 3.14 1.84 -2.92
CA PHE A 329 4.35 1.71 -3.73
C PHE A 329 5.53 1.10 -2.96
N ILE A 330 5.85 1.59 -1.76
CA ILE A 330 6.98 1.07 -0.95
C ILE A 330 6.69 -0.33 -0.38
N ARG A 331 5.43 -0.72 -0.21
CA ARG A 331 5.07 -2.09 0.17
C ARG A 331 5.27 -3.11 -0.95
N ASN A 332 5.25 -2.63 -2.19
CA ASN A 332 5.32 -3.45 -3.39
C ASN A 332 6.61 -3.25 -4.18
N ILE A 333 7.59 -2.52 -3.64
CA ILE A 333 8.94 -2.41 -4.22
C ILE A 333 9.77 -3.65 -3.89
N SER A 334 10.66 -4.02 -4.80
CA SER A 334 11.74 -4.96 -4.47
C SER A 334 12.85 -4.21 -3.73
N TRP A 335 12.95 -4.43 -2.43
CA TRP A 335 13.97 -3.83 -1.56
C TRP A 335 15.39 -4.25 -1.94
N SER A 336 15.56 -5.51 -2.33
CA SER A 336 16.83 -6.03 -2.85
C SER A 336 17.28 -5.29 -4.10
N LYS A 337 16.35 -5.06 -5.04
CA LYS A 337 16.62 -4.27 -6.26
C LYS A 337 16.92 -2.81 -5.92
N LEU A 338 16.12 -2.18 -5.05
CA LEU A 338 16.37 -0.79 -4.62
C LEU A 338 17.76 -0.64 -3.99
N ALA A 339 18.15 -1.54 -3.11
CA ALA A 339 19.47 -1.50 -2.47
C ALA A 339 20.61 -1.66 -3.49
N LYS A 340 20.46 -2.59 -4.44
CA LYS A 340 21.41 -2.79 -5.53
C LYS A 340 21.53 -1.56 -6.44
N ASP A 341 20.40 -0.97 -6.84
CA ASP A 341 20.34 0.20 -7.72
C ASP A 341 20.95 1.45 -7.06
N ILE A 342 20.92 1.53 -5.73
CA ILE A 342 21.59 2.57 -4.94
C ILE A 342 23.10 2.30 -4.80
N GLY A 343 23.52 1.04 -4.86
CA GLY A 343 24.91 0.61 -4.73
C GLY A 343 25.28 0.02 -3.37
N TYR A 344 24.30 -0.36 -2.53
CA TYR A 344 24.56 -1.18 -1.35
C TYR A 344 24.88 -2.61 -1.78
N ARG A 345 26.01 -3.16 -1.30
CA ARG A 345 26.45 -4.53 -1.62
C ARG A 345 26.14 -5.46 -0.45
N GLY A 346 25.62 -6.65 -0.74
CA GLY A 346 25.42 -7.71 0.26
C GLY A 346 24.30 -7.46 1.28
N LYS A 347 23.45 -6.44 1.08
CA LYS A 347 22.31 -6.19 1.95
C LYS A 347 21.15 -7.12 1.57
N SER A 348 20.84 -8.09 2.43
CA SER A 348 19.68 -8.95 2.30
C SER A 348 18.48 -8.31 3.01
N PHE A 349 17.30 -8.49 2.43
CA PHE A 349 16.02 -8.22 3.06
C PHE A 349 15.29 -9.55 3.19
N ASN A 350 14.37 -9.64 4.16
CA ASN A 350 13.52 -10.81 4.29
C ASN A 350 12.78 -11.07 2.99
N LYS A 351 12.85 -12.32 2.52
CA LYS A 351 12.14 -12.77 1.33
C LYS A 351 10.63 -12.64 1.58
N LYS A 352 9.91 -12.13 0.58
CA LYS A 352 8.44 -12.00 0.65
C LYS A 352 7.75 -13.36 0.58
N TYR A 353 8.37 -14.30 -0.13
CA TYR A 353 7.86 -15.64 -0.35
C TYR A 353 8.91 -16.69 0.00
N ASP A 354 8.46 -17.82 0.53
CA ASP A 354 9.27 -19.03 0.70
C ASP A 354 9.42 -19.73 -0.64
N PHE A 355 8.32 -19.86 -1.39
CA PHE A 355 8.30 -20.50 -2.70
C PHE A 355 7.66 -19.57 -3.74
N ALA A 356 8.17 -19.57 -4.97
CA ALA A 356 7.52 -18.97 -6.11
C ALA A 356 7.31 -20.00 -7.22
N LEU A 357 6.08 -20.10 -7.71
CA LEU A 357 5.73 -21.03 -8.78
C LEU A 357 5.91 -20.36 -10.14
N SER A 358 6.63 -21.04 -11.03
CA SER A 358 6.78 -20.69 -12.43
C SER A 358 6.29 -21.87 -13.28
N PHE A 359 5.27 -21.64 -14.10
CA PHE A 359 4.59 -22.71 -14.84
C PHE A 359 4.01 -22.17 -16.14
N ALA A 360 3.74 -23.06 -17.11
CA ALA A 360 2.98 -22.69 -18.31
C ALA A 360 1.47 -22.75 -18.03
N GLY A 361 0.67 -21.99 -18.77
CA GLY A 361 -0.79 -21.92 -18.55
C GLY A 361 -1.49 -23.29 -18.56
N SER A 362 -1.01 -24.25 -19.35
CA SER A 362 -1.48 -25.65 -19.39
C SER A 362 -1.31 -26.41 -18.08
N GLN A 363 -0.36 -26.02 -17.23
CA GLN A 363 -0.07 -26.67 -15.95
C GLN A 363 -0.71 -25.94 -14.74
N ARG A 364 -1.72 -25.08 -14.97
CA ARG A 364 -2.38 -24.31 -13.91
C ARG A 364 -2.92 -25.17 -12.77
N GLU A 365 -3.58 -26.29 -13.07
CA GLU A 365 -4.11 -27.19 -12.03
C GLU A 365 -2.98 -27.81 -11.17
N HIS A 366 -1.83 -28.08 -11.78
CA HIS A 366 -0.64 -28.60 -11.07
C HIS A 366 -0.08 -27.53 -10.12
N ALA A 367 0.10 -26.31 -10.62
CA ALA A 367 0.57 -25.19 -9.82
C ALA A 367 -0.40 -24.84 -8.68
N LYS A 368 -1.72 -24.90 -8.94
CA LYS A 368 -2.75 -24.64 -7.93
C LYS A 368 -2.70 -25.67 -6.80
N SER A 369 -2.66 -26.98 -7.12
CA SER A 369 -2.58 -28.02 -6.09
C SER A 369 -1.32 -27.89 -5.24
N LEU A 370 -0.17 -27.59 -5.86
CA LEU A 370 1.08 -27.34 -5.14
C LEU A 370 0.99 -26.09 -4.25
N PHE A 371 0.40 -25.00 -4.77
CA PHE A 371 0.15 -23.77 -4.02
C PHE A 371 -0.72 -24.03 -2.79
N ASP A 372 -1.85 -24.72 -2.95
CA ASP A 372 -2.80 -25.00 -1.87
C ASP A 372 -2.15 -25.84 -0.76
N LYS A 373 -1.38 -26.88 -1.12
CA LYS A 373 -0.70 -27.76 -0.14
C LYS A 373 0.47 -27.09 0.57
N LEU A 374 1.32 -26.34 -0.14
CA LEU A 374 2.41 -25.59 0.49
C LEU A 374 1.87 -24.49 1.41
N THR A 375 0.78 -23.82 1.01
CA THR A 375 0.11 -22.82 1.86
C THR A 375 -0.49 -23.47 3.10
N ALA A 376 -1.12 -24.65 2.96
CA ALA A 376 -1.64 -25.42 4.09
C ALA A 376 -0.54 -25.88 5.07
N ALA A 377 0.68 -26.13 4.56
CA ALA A 377 1.87 -26.40 5.36
C ALA A 377 2.48 -25.15 6.04
N GLY A 378 1.89 -23.96 5.83
CA GLY A 378 2.29 -22.71 6.51
C GLY A 378 3.26 -21.83 5.73
N TYR A 379 3.60 -22.18 4.48
CA TYR A 379 4.53 -21.40 3.67
C TYR A 379 3.87 -20.24 2.94
N LYS A 380 4.62 -19.15 2.72
CA LYS A 380 4.24 -18.04 1.85
C LYS A 380 4.60 -18.38 0.41
N VAL A 381 3.60 -18.65 -0.41
CA VAL A 381 3.80 -19.07 -1.81
C VAL A 381 3.35 -17.98 -2.77
N PHE A 382 4.19 -17.64 -3.74
CA PHE A 382 3.81 -16.81 -4.88
C PHE A 382 3.19 -17.68 -5.98
N TYR A 383 1.93 -17.39 -6.32
CA TYR A 383 1.16 -18.05 -7.37
C TYR A 383 0.34 -17.02 -8.15
N ASP A 384 0.55 -16.96 -9.47
CA ASP A 384 -0.19 -16.08 -10.36
C ASP A 384 -1.42 -16.82 -10.93
N LYS A 385 -2.58 -16.56 -10.32
CA LYS A 385 -3.85 -17.26 -10.64
C LYS A 385 -4.23 -17.18 -12.12
N ASN A 386 -3.87 -16.08 -12.81
CA ASN A 386 -4.32 -15.76 -14.17
C ASN A 386 -3.13 -15.47 -15.12
N GLU A 387 -2.25 -16.46 -15.32
CA GLU A 387 -1.08 -16.39 -16.22
C GLU A 387 -1.35 -15.92 -17.68
N THR A 388 -2.61 -15.96 -18.16
CA THR A 388 -2.97 -15.75 -19.58
C THR A 388 -2.49 -14.41 -20.16
N TYR A 389 -2.22 -13.40 -19.32
CA TYR A 389 -1.91 -12.03 -19.74
C TYR A 389 -0.41 -11.73 -19.86
N ARG A 390 0.47 -12.60 -19.35
CA ARG A 390 1.93 -12.36 -19.37
C ARG A 390 2.52 -12.24 -20.77
N MET A 391 1.85 -12.80 -21.79
CA MET A 391 2.36 -12.76 -23.17
C MET A 391 2.20 -11.39 -23.85
N LEU A 392 1.43 -10.45 -23.28
CA LEU A 392 1.06 -9.20 -23.97
C LEU A 392 1.67 -7.92 -23.39
N ALA A 393 2.23 -7.93 -22.18
CA ALA A 393 2.74 -6.73 -21.52
C ALA A 393 4.21 -6.88 -21.12
N ALA A 394 5.10 -6.14 -21.81
CA ALA A 394 6.53 -6.11 -21.53
C ALA A 394 6.85 -5.59 -20.11
N ASP A 395 5.97 -4.77 -19.56
CA ASP A 395 6.17 -4.08 -18.27
C ASP A 395 5.90 -4.99 -17.06
N VAL A 396 4.99 -5.96 -17.20
CA VAL A 396 4.70 -6.97 -16.17
C VAL A 396 5.92 -7.83 -15.85
N GLU A 397 6.72 -8.15 -16.87
CA GLU A 397 7.96 -8.90 -16.67
C GLU A 397 8.95 -8.14 -15.77
N GLY A 398 8.99 -6.80 -15.85
CA GLY A 398 9.87 -5.96 -15.04
C GLY A 398 9.53 -5.97 -13.55
N TYR A 399 8.24 -6.07 -13.23
CA TYR A 399 7.72 -6.14 -11.86
C TYR A 399 7.82 -7.56 -11.26
N LEU A 400 7.55 -8.59 -12.06
CA LEU A 400 7.59 -9.99 -11.60
C LEU A 400 9.01 -10.56 -11.52
N ALA A 401 9.94 -10.07 -12.36
CA ALA A 401 11.31 -10.56 -12.37
C ALA A 401 11.98 -10.51 -10.97
N PRO A 402 11.87 -9.42 -10.19
CA PRO A 402 12.38 -9.39 -8.82
C PRO A 402 11.83 -10.46 -7.87
N ILE A 403 10.56 -10.86 -8.03
CA ILE A 403 9.95 -11.93 -7.22
C ILE A 403 10.73 -13.22 -7.41
N TYR A 404 10.95 -13.57 -8.68
CA TYR A 404 11.71 -14.75 -9.05
C TYR A 404 13.21 -14.58 -8.81
N GLN A 405 13.79 -13.39 -8.93
CA GLN A 405 15.24 -13.19 -8.76
C GLN A 405 15.68 -13.12 -7.31
N SER A 406 14.92 -12.43 -6.47
CA SER A 406 15.40 -12.04 -5.14
C SER A 406 14.37 -12.07 -4.04
N ASP A 407 13.07 -12.09 -4.32
CA ASP A 407 12.06 -11.94 -3.25
C ASP A 407 11.41 -13.27 -2.84
N ALA A 408 11.67 -14.36 -3.55
CA ALA A 408 11.34 -15.73 -3.14
C ALA A 408 12.59 -16.52 -2.73
N ARG A 409 12.52 -17.32 -1.65
CA ARG A 409 13.63 -18.19 -1.21
C ARG A 409 13.89 -19.33 -2.19
N TYR A 410 12.84 -19.96 -2.69
CA TYR A 410 12.90 -20.99 -3.73
C TYR A 410 12.02 -20.64 -4.92
N VAL A 411 12.45 -21.04 -6.12
CA VAL A 411 11.66 -20.94 -7.34
C VAL A 411 11.40 -22.33 -7.87
N ILE A 412 10.13 -22.74 -7.90
CA ILE A 412 9.70 -24.03 -8.43
C ILE A 412 9.31 -23.82 -9.89
N CYS A 413 10.03 -24.47 -10.80
CA CYS A 413 9.74 -24.42 -12.23
C CYS A 413 9.05 -25.72 -12.67
N LEU A 414 7.77 -25.65 -13.01
CA LEU A 414 7.02 -26.77 -13.59
C LEU A 414 7.35 -26.87 -15.09
N LEU A 415 8.31 -27.70 -15.42
CA LEU A 415 8.82 -27.86 -16.79
C LEU A 415 7.98 -28.87 -17.56
N SER A 416 7.26 -28.35 -18.55
CA SER A 416 6.49 -29.09 -19.54
C SER A 416 6.95 -28.73 -20.95
N LYS A 417 6.43 -29.43 -21.95
CA LYS A 417 6.68 -29.11 -23.37
C LYS A 417 6.20 -27.70 -23.73
N GLU A 418 5.16 -27.20 -23.06
CA GLU A 418 4.57 -25.88 -23.28
C GLU A 418 5.27 -24.78 -22.47
N TYR A 419 6.25 -25.12 -21.63
CA TYR A 419 6.96 -24.14 -20.81
C TYR A 419 7.79 -23.18 -21.68
N PRO A 420 7.62 -21.85 -21.56
CA PRO A 420 8.28 -20.92 -22.46
C PRO A 420 9.81 -20.94 -22.34
N THR A 421 10.49 -21.32 -23.43
CA THR A 421 11.96 -21.34 -23.52
C THR A 421 12.59 -19.99 -23.17
N ARG A 422 11.93 -18.88 -23.51
CA ARG A 422 12.38 -17.52 -23.18
C ARG A 422 12.42 -17.24 -21.67
N ILE A 423 11.44 -17.77 -20.92
CA ILE A 423 11.40 -17.62 -19.45
C ILE A 423 12.51 -18.46 -18.83
N TRP A 424 12.68 -19.70 -19.30
CA TRP A 424 13.78 -20.56 -18.85
C TRP A 424 15.17 -19.96 -19.15
N ALA A 425 15.39 -19.43 -20.36
CA ALA A 425 16.64 -18.77 -20.72
C ALA A 425 16.98 -17.56 -19.81
N LYS A 426 15.97 -16.90 -19.22
CA LYS A 426 16.20 -15.86 -18.21
C LYS A 426 16.61 -16.43 -16.87
N PHE A 427 16.02 -17.54 -16.43
CA PHE A 427 16.51 -18.29 -15.27
C PHE A 427 17.95 -18.79 -15.48
N GLU A 428 18.35 -19.05 -16.73
CA GLU A 428 19.74 -19.41 -17.04
C GLU A 428 20.69 -18.21 -17.16
N SER A 429 20.17 -16.99 -17.22
CA SER A 429 21.01 -15.78 -17.30
C SER A 429 21.86 -15.58 -16.05
N GLU A 430 22.93 -14.78 -16.15
CA GLU A 430 23.83 -14.48 -15.03
C GLU A 430 23.09 -14.05 -13.76
N ALA A 431 21.95 -13.36 -13.90
CA ALA A 431 21.11 -12.88 -12.80
C ALA A 431 20.56 -14.00 -11.89
N PHE A 432 20.49 -15.24 -12.37
CA PHE A 432 19.95 -16.41 -11.65
C PHE A 432 20.97 -17.55 -11.53
N SER A 433 22.10 -17.49 -12.23
CA SER A 433 23.18 -18.47 -12.14
C SER A 433 23.65 -18.76 -10.71
N GLU A 434 23.71 -17.73 -9.86
CA GLU A 434 24.04 -17.84 -8.44
C GLU A 434 22.99 -18.68 -7.68
N ARG A 435 21.70 -18.52 -8.00
CA ARG A 435 20.62 -19.28 -7.37
C ARG A 435 20.66 -20.76 -7.72
N PHE A 436 20.98 -21.08 -8.97
CA PHE A 436 21.22 -22.47 -9.39
C PHE A 436 22.41 -23.07 -8.64
N SER A 437 23.49 -22.32 -8.41
CA SER A 437 24.63 -22.79 -7.62
C SER A 437 24.27 -23.07 -6.15
N LYS A 438 23.28 -22.33 -5.62
CA LYS A 438 22.70 -22.52 -4.28
C LYS A 438 21.52 -23.49 -4.24
N ASN A 439 21.22 -24.17 -5.36
CA ASN A 439 20.07 -25.07 -5.54
C ASN A 439 18.70 -24.42 -5.23
N GLU A 440 18.57 -23.10 -5.29
CA GLU A 440 17.33 -22.38 -4.95
C GLU A 440 16.28 -22.44 -6.06
N VAL A 441 16.66 -22.88 -7.27
CA VAL A 441 15.75 -23.14 -8.39
C VAL A 441 15.50 -24.65 -8.46
N ILE A 442 14.24 -25.06 -8.34
CA ILE A 442 13.80 -26.45 -8.23
C ILE A 442 12.99 -26.82 -9.47
N PRO A 443 13.60 -27.51 -10.45
CA PRO A 443 12.87 -28.00 -11.61
C PRO A 443 12.01 -29.21 -11.24
N ILE A 444 10.73 -29.17 -11.62
CA ILE A 444 9.79 -30.28 -11.56
C ILE A 444 9.39 -30.65 -12.99
N MET A 445 9.75 -31.85 -13.41
CA MET A 445 9.51 -32.35 -14.76
C MET A 445 8.11 -32.93 -14.85
N ILE A 446 7.29 -32.38 -15.73
CA ILE A 446 5.95 -32.88 -16.01
C ILE A 446 6.04 -33.98 -17.08
N ASP A 447 5.46 -35.14 -16.80
CA ASP A 447 5.38 -36.29 -17.73
C ASP A 447 6.72 -36.74 -18.32
N GLY A 448 7.79 -36.65 -17.51
CA GLY A 448 9.13 -37.04 -17.95
C GLY A 448 9.70 -36.16 -19.07
N TYR A 449 9.15 -34.95 -19.26
CA TYR A 449 9.68 -33.97 -20.20
C TYR A 449 11.17 -33.75 -19.94
N GLN A 450 12.00 -33.93 -20.97
CA GLN A 450 13.42 -33.61 -20.95
C GLN A 450 13.64 -32.34 -21.74
N PRO A 451 14.03 -31.23 -21.09
CA PRO A 451 14.23 -29.99 -21.77
C PRO A 451 15.48 -30.05 -22.62
N ASP A 452 15.36 -29.66 -23.88
CA ASP A 452 16.48 -29.55 -24.83
C ASP A 452 17.20 -28.20 -24.68
N PHE A 453 17.33 -27.72 -23.45
CA PHE A 453 18.02 -26.47 -23.15
C PHE A 453 19.53 -26.67 -23.29
N THR A 454 20.23 -25.65 -23.78
CA THR A 454 21.69 -25.69 -23.98
C THR A 454 22.48 -25.88 -22.69
N SER A 455 21.87 -25.66 -21.51
CA SER A 455 22.51 -25.86 -20.21
C SER A 455 22.19 -27.23 -19.59
N THR A 456 23.17 -27.80 -18.88
CA THR A 456 23.04 -29.04 -18.10
C THR A 456 22.53 -28.82 -16.67
N ASN A 457 22.08 -27.61 -16.29
CA ASN A 457 21.75 -27.28 -14.90
C ASN A 457 20.52 -28.04 -14.36
N TRP A 458 19.56 -28.37 -15.22
CA TRP A 458 18.41 -29.23 -14.87
C TRP A 458 18.82 -30.68 -14.54
N LYS A 459 20.03 -31.11 -14.93
CA LYS A 459 20.54 -32.47 -14.68
C LYS A 459 21.08 -32.69 -13.25
N LYS A 460 21.24 -31.62 -12.45
CA LYS A 460 21.86 -31.71 -11.12
C LYS A 460 20.91 -32.22 -10.03
N ALA A 461 19.62 -31.89 -10.09
CA ALA A 461 18.55 -32.43 -9.26
C ALA A 461 17.20 -31.97 -9.82
N HIS A 462 16.25 -32.88 -10.03
CA HIS A 462 14.88 -32.57 -10.45
C HIS A 462 13.89 -33.49 -9.75
N LEU A 463 12.68 -32.99 -9.53
CA LEU A 463 11.54 -33.81 -9.13
C LEU A 463 10.72 -34.17 -10.37
N SER A 464 9.97 -35.26 -10.31
CA SER A 464 9.09 -35.67 -11.41
C SER A 464 7.64 -35.64 -10.95
N LEU A 465 6.75 -35.19 -11.82
CA LEU A 465 5.31 -35.17 -11.59
C LEU A 465 4.62 -35.80 -12.80
N SER A 466 3.89 -36.89 -12.56
CA SER A 466 3.12 -37.63 -13.57
C SER A 466 1.66 -37.17 -13.61
N GLN A 467 1.09 -37.05 -14.81
CA GLN A 467 -0.36 -36.84 -14.97
C GLN A 467 -1.14 -38.16 -14.70
N GLY A 468 -2.22 -38.10 -13.92
CA GLY A 468 -3.16 -39.23 -13.75
C GLY A 468 -3.64 -39.49 -12.31
N CYS A 469 -4.08 -40.73 -12.05
CA CYS A 469 -4.75 -41.16 -10.80
C CYS A 469 -3.88 -41.04 -9.52
N GLU A 470 -2.56 -40.85 -9.65
CA GLU A 470 -1.62 -40.68 -8.53
C GLU A 470 -1.16 -39.22 -8.33
N PHE A 471 -1.75 -38.27 -9.06
CA PHE A 471 -1.39 -36.86 -9.03
C PHE A 471 -1.34 -36.27 -7.62
N ASP A 472 -2.38 -36.50 -6.81
CA ASP A 472 -2.44 -35.96 -5.45
C ASP A 472 -1.36 -36.56 -4.56
N LYS A 473 -1.07 -37.87 -4.70
CA LYS A 473 -0.04 -38.53 -3.92
C LYS A 473 1.35 -38.00 -4.28
N ASN A 474 1.64 -37.84 -5.57
CA ASN A 474 2.91 -37.30 -6.06
C ASN A 474 3.13 -35.86 -5.58
N ILE A 475 2.11 -34.99 -5.61
CA ILE A 475 2.25 -33.62 -5.09
C ILE A 475 2.49 -33.65 -3.57
N THR A 476 1.84 -34.54 -2.82
CA THR A 476 2.11 -34.64 -1.37
C THR A 476 3.56 -35.02 -1.11
N GLU A 477 4.10 -36.03 -1.81
CA GLU A 477 5.50 -36.43 -1.69
C GLU A 477 6.46 -35.28 -2.05
N ILE A 478 6.15 -34.52 -3.11
CA ILE A 478 6.91 -33.31 -3.49
C ILE A 478 6.88 -32.27 -2.36
N VAL A 479 5.71 -32.01 -1.77
CA VAL A 479 5.55 -31.04 -0.68
C VAL A 479 6.35 -31.47 0.55
N ASP A 480 6.35 -32.76 0.89
CA ASP A 480 7.12 -33.29 2.03
C ASP A 480 8.64 -33.10 1.82
N ILE A 481 9.13 -33.32 0.59
CA ILE A 481 10.54 -33.07 0.23
C ILE A 481 10.88 -31.58 0.35
N LEU A 482 10.00 -30.70 -0.14
CA LEU A 482 10.19 -29.25 -0.08
C LEU A 482 10.15 -28.73 1.36
N ASP A 483 9.25 -29.25 2.18
CA ASP A 483 9.12 -28.92 3.61
C ASP A 483 10.37 -29.32 4.38
N HIS A 484 10.81 -30.57 4.23
CA HIS A 484 12.02 -31.04 4.90
C HIS A 484 13.24 -30.19 4.53
N ARG A 485 13.37 -29.85 3.24
CA ARG A 485 14.46 -28.98 2.77
C ARG A 485 14.38 -27.58 3.37
N ALA A 486 13.21 -26.97 3.39
CA ALA A 486 13.04 -25.63 3.95
C ALA A 486 13.37 -25.59 5.45
N GLN A 487 13.00 -26.63 6.21
CA GLN A 487 13.33 -26.76 7.62
C GLN A 487 14.83 -26.93 7.88
N LEU A 488 15.53 -27.71 7.05
CA LEU A 488 16.99 -27.88 7.16
C LEU A 488 17.73 -26.55 6.96
N ASP A 489 17.36 -25.78 5.95
CA ASP A 489 18.03 -24.52 5.70
C ASP A 489 17.70 -23.47 6.77
N LEU A 490 16.50 -23.49 7.37
CA LEU A 490 16.14 -22.68 8.54
C LEU A 490 16.98 -23.03 9.77
N SER A 491 17.27 -24.33 10.00
CA SER A 491 18.12 -24.75 11.12
C SER A 491 19.59 -24.35 10.95
N ASN A 492 20.06 -24.26 9.70
CA ASN A 492 21.43 -23.86 9.39
C ASN A 492 21.61 -22.34 9.47
N GLU A 493 20.58 -21.55 9.17
CA GLU A 493 20.58 -20.08 9.29
C GLU A 493 20.56 -19.59 10.76
N GLY A 494 20.19 -20.42 11.73
CA GLY A 494 20.16 -20.07 13.16
C GLY A 494 21.48 -20.29 13.91
N HIS A 495 22.54 -20.71 13.23
CA HIS A 495 23.84 -21.05 13.82
C HIS A 495 25.01 -20.16 13.36
N ASP A 496 24.75 -19.16 12.51
CA ASP A 496 25.67 -18.05 12.18
C ASP A 496 25.23 -16.75 12.87
#